data_AF-A0A8N5EW65-F1
#
_entry.id   AF-A0A8N5EW65-F1
#
_cell.length_a   1.000
_cell.length_b   1.000
_cell.length_c   1.000
_cell.angle_alpha   90.00
_cell.angle_beta   90.00
_cell.angle_gamma   90.00
#
_symmetry.space_group_name_H-M   'P 1'
#
loop_
_entity.id
_entity.type
_entity.pdbx_description
1 polymer ?
#
loop_
_entity_poly.entity_id
_entity_poly.type
_entity_poly.pdbx_seq_one_letter_code
_entity_poly.pdbx_strand_id
1 'polypeptide(L)'
;MAYILTLIVSLVDWIVSLSFFCKESVRIRRILRPFFLLQNSSMMKKTLKSINSTLPEMASVLLLLAVHLSLFTMFAMLLFARTKDNQQDKEWVVYFRNLPDSLTSLLVLLTTANNPDVMIPAYSKNRAYSIFFILFTVLGNLFLMNLLTAIIYNQFRGYLLKSVQSSLFRRRLGIRAAFEVLSSLKETPASAQQSCVSVGALIQVLQKAEMDSRCKQAIMRHPPSPEYQSHFMQKVQFAFGHPYFGYLGNVVALANIISICVVLVMDADKQPSERDDFFLGAINCFFILYYLLEMLLKILAMGLKRYLSYPSNRFDGLLTVILLILEIATFAVYGFPHPGWSPELMGLLSLWDMVRLVNMLIVFRFLRIIPNMKFMALVVTTLLDLVKNLRAFAGILVVVFYAFAITGIMLFKGAVVPLGNTSAANTTNYNGTLQCGTYEQLEYWPNNFDDFAAAVVTLWDVMVVNNWQVFLDAFSRYSSPWANIYFVAWWLISSVIWVNLFVALLLENFIHKWDRRCQRESLSDIEYQRTVELMFRDVLEEPTEEELMEKLHQHPHLHLCR
;
A
#
# COMPACT_ATOMS: atom_id res chain seq x y z
N MET A 1 -10.49 19.08 -23.53
CA MET A 1 -9.82 18.50 -24.72
C MET A 1 -9.31 17.08 -24.49
N ALA A 2 -8.32 16.82 -23.64
CA ALA A 2 -7.75 15.46 -23.45
C ALA A 2 -8.77 14.36 -23.03
N TYR A 3 -9.77 14.71 -22.22
CA TYR A 3 -10.85 13.80 -21.83
C TYR A 3 -11.77 13.40 -23.00
N ILE A 4 -12.09 14.36 -23.88
CA ILE A 4 -12.92 14.10 -25.05
C ILE A 4 -12.14 13.25 -26.06
N LEU A 5 -10.84 13.55 -26.25
CA LEU A 5 -9.96 12.78 -27.13
C LEU A 5 -9.84 11.32 -26.70
N THR A 6 -9.62 11.06 -25.41
CA THR A 6 -9.50 9.69 -24.86
C THR A 6 -10.81 8.92 -24.99
N LEU A 7 -11.97 9.58 -24.83
CA LEU A 7 -13.27 8.96 -25.11
C LEU A 7 -13.44 8.61 -26.59
N ILE A 8 -13.10 9.53 -27.51
CA ILE A 8 -13.22 9.29 -28.94
C ILE A 8 -12.34 8.11 -29.36
N VAL A 9 -11.06 8.07 -28.97
CA VAL A 9 -10.15 6.96 -29.30
C VAL A 9 -10.67 5.64 -28.73
N SER A 10 -11.19 5.65 -27.49
CA SER A 10 -11.74 4.44 -26.87
C SER A 10 -13.01 3.95 -27.58
N LEU A 11 -13.86 4.86 -28.07
CA LEU A 11 -15.06 4.53 -28.83
C LEU A 11 -14.71 3.98 -30.22
N VAL A 12 -13.74 4.57 -30.91
CA VAL A 12 -13.27 4.08 -32.21
C VAL A 12 -12.69 2.67 -32.09
N ASP A 13 -11.79 2.42 -31.13
CA ASP A 13 -11.22 1.08 -30.87
C ASP A 13 -12.31 0.06 -30.46
N TRP A 14 -13.35 0.50 -29.76
CA TRP A 14 -14.49 -0.35 -29.43
C TRP A 14 -15.31 -0.75 -30.68
N ILE A 15 -15.58 0.20 -31.57
CA ILE A 15 -16.27 -0.06 -32.85
C ILE A 15 -15.45 -0.99 -33.73
N VAL A 16 -14.13 -0.77 -33.84
CA VAL A 16 -13.21 -1.63 -34.60
C VAL A 16 -13.24 -3.06 -34.06
N SER A 17 -13.06 -3.25 -32.75
CA SER A 17 -13.14 -4.57 -32.12
C SER A 17 -14.48 -5.27 -32.35
N LEU A 18 -15.59 -4.52 -32.38
CA LEU A 18 -16.93 -5.07 -32.62
C LEU A 18 -17.08 -5.54 -34.07
N SER A 19 -16.59 -4.76 -35.03
CA SER A 19 -16.57 -5.11 -36.46
C SER A 19 -15.76 -6.37 -36.75
N PHE A 20 -14.70 -6.63 -35.98
CA PHE A 20 -13.86 -7.84 -36.10
C PHE A 20 -14.32 -9.02 -35.22
N PHE A 21 -15.54 -8.99 -34.66
CA PHE A 21 -16.08 -10.05 -33.79
C PHE A 21 -15.11 -10.45 -32.67
N CYS A 22 -14.46 -9.48 -32.03
CA CYS A 22 -13.52 -9.68 -30.93
C CYS A 22 -12.26 -10.52 -31.26
N LYS A 23 -11.91 -10.72 -32.54
CA LYS A 23 -10.68 -11.42 -32.96
C LYS A 23 -9.40 -10.57 -32.86
N GLU A 24 -9.53 -9.31 -32.49
CA GLU A 24 -8.41 -8.39 -32.33
C GLU A 24 -7.53 -8.76 -31.13
N SER A 25 -6.24 -8.96 -31.38
CA SER A 25 -5.24 -9.33 -30.38
C SER A 25 -4.84 -8.15 -29.49
N VAL A 26 -4.71 -6.96 -30.07
CA VAL A 26 -4.32 -5.73 -29.38
C VAL A 26 -5.55 -4.84 -29.17
N ARG A 27 -5.75 -4.31 -27.96
CA ARG A 27 -6.90 -3.44 -27.65
C ARG A 27 -6.42 -2.15 -27.00
N ILE A 28 -6.31 -1.09 -27.80
CA ILE A 28 -5.69 0.18 -27.36
C ILE A 28 -6.53 0.83 -26.26
N ARG A 29 -7.85 0.68 -26.28
CA ARG A 29 -8.75 1.24 -25.24
C ARG A 29 -8.41 0.78 -23.84
N ARG A 30 -7.76 -0.38 -23.66
CA ARG A 30 -7.38 -0.88 -22.34
C ARG A 30 -6.32 0.01 -21.69
N ILE A 31 -5.31 0.44 -22.45
CA ILE A 31 -4.21 1.28 -21.97
C ILE A 31 -4.71 2.66 -21.52
N LEU A 32 -5.78 3.17 -22.14
CA LEU A 32 -6.34 4.48 -21.83
C LEU A 32 -7.22 4.52 -20.57
N ARG A 33 -7.66 3.36 -20.03
CA ARG A 33 -8.59 3.32 -18.88
C ARG A 33 -8.09 4.02 -17.61
N PRO A 34 -6.81 3.90 -17.20
CA PRO A 34 -6.30 4.58 -16.01
C PRO A 34 -6.41 6.11 -16.08
N PHE A 35 -6.50 6.68 -17.28
CA PHE A 35 -6.72 8.11 -17.46
C PHE A 35 -8.03 8.58 -16.81
N PHE A 36 -9.08 7.77 -16.82
CA PHE A 36 -10.36 8.10 -16.17
C PHE A 36 -10.22 8.20 -14.64
N LEU A 37 -9.43 7.32 -14.03
CA LEU A 37 -9.13 7.36 -12.60
C LEU A 37 -8.31 8.61 -12.23
N LEU A 38 -7.28 8.92 -13.01
CA LEU A 38 -6.47 10.13 -12.85
C LEU A 38 -7.31 11.40 -13.02
N GLN A 39 -8.27 11.40 -13.96
CA GLN A 39 -9.09 12.57 -14.23
C GLN A 39 -10.08 12.89 -13.10
N ASN A 40 -10.59 11.87 -12.41
CA ASN A 40 -11.55 12.05 -11.32
C ASN A 40 -10.88 12.55 -10.01
N SER A 41 -9.62 12.17 -9.77
CA SER A 41 -8.92 12.51 -8.53
C SER A 41 -8.07 13.79 -8.67
N SER A 42 -8.53 14.87 -8.05
CA SER A 42 -7.77 16.14 -8.00
C SER A 42 -6.42 15.99 -7.28
N MET A 43 -6.35 15.11 -6.28
CA MET A 43 -5.12 14.82 -5.53
C MET A 43 -4.10 14.08 -6.39
N MET A 44 -4.54 13.07 -7.18
CA MET A 44 -3.63 12.35 -8.08
C MET A 44 -3.04 13.27 -9.16
N LYS A 45 -3.83 14.23 -9.67
CA LYS A 45 -3.31 15.24 -10.63
C LYS A 45 -2.23 16.12 -10.01
N LYS A 46 -2.43 16.58 -8.78
CA LYS A 46 -1.42 17.36 -8.04
C LYS A 46 -0.15 16.53 -7.84
N THR A 47 -0.29 15.29 -7.39
CA THR A 47 0.84 14.39 -7.18
C THR A 47 1.57 14.05 -8.49
N LEU A 48 0.87 13.78 -9.58
CA LEU A 48 1.49 13.52 -10.88
C LEU A 48 2.23 14.76 -11.41
N LYS A 49 1.64 15.96 -11.23
CA LYS A 49 2.31 17.23 -11.54
C LYS A 49 3.57 17.41 -10.69
N SER A 50 3.52 17.04 -9.41
CA SER A 50 4.70 17.03 -8.52
C SER A 50 5.80 16.15 -9.10
N ILE A 51 5.50 14.88 -9.38
CA ILE A 51 6.48 13.92 -9.89
C ILE A 51 7.07 14.43 -11.20
N ASN A 52 6.24 14.96 -12.10
CA ASN A 52 6.71 15.50 -13.37
C ASN A 52 7.64 16.71 -13.19
N SER A 53 7.37 17.57 -12.21
CA SER A 53 8.27 18.68 -11.88
C SER A 53 9.59 18.23 -11.27
N THR A 54 9.65 17.06 -10.63
CA THR A 54 10.89 16.49 -10.05
C THR A 54 11.75 15.70 -11.06
N LEU A 55 11.18 15.29 -12.20
CA LEU A 55 11.89 14.49 -13.22
C LEU A 55 13.19 15.11 -13.76
N PRO A 56 13.27 16.43 -14.05
CA PRO A 56 14.49 17.02 -14.59
C PRO A 56 15.70 16.91 -13.65
N GLU A 57 15.45 17.04 -12.34
CA GLU A 57 16.53 16.91 -11.35
C GLU A 57 16.94 15.45 -11.16
N MET A 58 15.96 14.52 -11.13
CA MET A 58 16.25 13.09 -11.13
C MET A 58 17.07 12.67 -12.34
N ALA A 59 16.85 13.28 -13.51
CA ALA A 59 17.60 12.97 -14.73
C ALA A 59 19.11 13.22 -14.58
N SER A 60 19.52 14.23 -13.80
CA SER A 60 20.95 14.52 -13.55
C SER A 60 21.65 13.40 -12.76
N VAL A 61 20.97 12.81 -11.79
CA VAL A 61 21.48 11.69 -10.98
C VAL A 61 21.43 10.39 -11.75
N LEU A 62 20.35 10.16 -12.52
CA LEU A 62 20.25 9.00 -13.42
C LEU A 62 21.34 9.05 -14.50
N LEU A 63 21.70 10.25 -14.98
CA LEU A 63 22.83 10.43 -15.89
C LEU A 63 24.16 10.07 -15.20
N LEU A 64 24.37 10.53 -13.96
CA LEU A 64 25.56 10.17 -13.18
C LEU A 64 25.65 8.65 -12.95
N LEU A 65 24.51 8.00 -12.68
CA LEU A 65 24.41 6.56 -12.54
C LEU A 65 24.73 5.82 -13.85
N ALA A 66 24.23 6.31 -14.98
CA ALA A 66 24.54 5.76 -16.30
C ALA A 66 26.03 5.90 -16.64
N VAL A 67 26.67 7.01 -16.26
CA VAL A 67 28.12 7.22 -16.41
C VAL A 67 28.90 6.23 -15.54
N HIS A 68 28.50 6.05 -14.26
CA HIS A 68 29.08 5.07 -13.35
C HIS A 68 29.00 3.65 -13.94
N LEU A 69 27.82 3.22 -14.38
CA LEU A 69 27.61 1.92 -15.02
C LEU A 69 28.48 1.76 -16.27
N SER A 70 28.50 2.76 -17.16
CA SER A 70 29.26 2.69 -18.41
C SER A 70 30.77 2.59 -18.17
N LEU A 71 31.31 3.40 -17.25
CA LEU A 71 32.74 3.40 -16.92
C LEU A 71 33.18 2.08 -16.32
N PHE A 72 32.43 1.57 -15.33
CA PHE A 72 32.75 0.29 -14.70
C PHE A 72 32.54 -0.90 -15.63
N THR A 73 31.60 -0.82 -16.59
CA THR A 73 31.44 -1.85 -17.64
C THR A 73 32.67 -1.91 -18.53
N MET A 74 33.17 -0.76 -18.98
CA MET A 74 34.40 -0.69 -19.77
C MET A 74 35.61 -1.22 -18.98
N PHE A 75 35.72 -0.84 -17.70
CA PHE A 75 36.80 -1.33 -16.84
C PHE A 75 36.71 -2.83 -16.57
N ALA A 76 35.53 -3.36 -16.30
CA ALA A 76 35.29 -4.79 -16.09
C ALA A 76 35.67 -5.62 -17.32
N MET A 77 35.23 -5.20 -18.51
CA MET A 77 35.60 -5.87 -19.75
C MET A 77 37.11 -5.87 -19.95
N LEU A 78 37.82 -4.76 -19.70
CA LEU A 78 39.29 -4.73 -19.83
C LEU A 78 40.00 -5.58 -18.77
N LEU A 79 39.51 -5.57 -17.53
CA LEU A 79 40.13 -6.27 -16.41
C LEU A 79 39.96 -7.78 -16.51
N PHE A 80 38.81 -8.24 -17.00
CA PHE A 80 38.43 -9.66 -17.05
C PHE A 80 38.52 -10.29 -18.45
N ALA A 81 38.76 -9.54 -19.54
CA ALA A 81 38.88 -10.10 -20.90
C ALA A 81 40.19 -10.82 -21.24
N ARG A 82 40.92 -11.37 -20.26
CA ARG A 82 42.26 -11.91 -20.53
C ARG A 82 42.19 -13.28 -21.22
N THR A 83 42.70 -13.31 -22.45
CA THR A 83 42.73 -14.45 -23.38
C THR A 83 44.17 -14.93 -23.61
N LYS A 84 44.86 -15.41 -22.58
CA LYS A 84 46.14 -16.10 -22.72
C LYS A 84 46.38 -17.06 -21.56
N ASP A 85 45.60 -18.13 -21.52
CA ASP A 85 46.02 -19.47 -21.11
C ASP A 85 44.85 -20.41 -21.46
N ASN A 86 45.14 -21.64 -21.87
CA ASN A 86 44.16 -22.60 -22.41
C ASN A 86 43.05 -23.03 -21.40
N GLN A 87 42.90 -22.33 -20.28
CA GLN A 87 41.75 -22.40 -19.39
C GLN A 87 40.84 -21.21 -19.66
N GLN A 88 39.71 -21.47 -20.33
CA GLN A 88 38.66 -20.46 -20.48
C GLN A 88 38.20 -19.99 -19.10
N ASP A 89 38.44 -18.71 -18.84
CA ASP A 89 38.02 -18.03 -17.64
C ASP A 89 36.49 -18.05 -17.54
N LYS A 90 35.96 -18.91 -16.67
CA LYS A 90 34.51 -19.12 -16.46
C LYS A 90 33.75 -17.80 -16.22
N GLU A 91 34.40 -16.83 -15.59
CA GLU A 91 33.86 -15.49 -15.33
C GLU A 91 33.58 -14.68 -16.59
N TRP A 92 34.59 -14.60 -17.47
CA TRP A 92 34.51 -13.83 -18.71
C TRP A 92 33.44 -14.41 -19.62
N VAL A 93 33.34 -15.75 -19.68
CA VAL A 93 32.36 -16.45 -20.51
C VAL A 93 30.92 -16.19 -20.04
N VAL A 94 30.70 -16.07 -18.72
CA VAL A 94 29.35 -16.01 -18.14
C VAL A 94 28.85 -14.56 -17.97
N TYR A 95 29.68 -13.63 -17.50
CA TYR A 95 29.21 -12.29 -17.11
C TYR A 95 29.78 -11.15 -17.97
N PHE A 96 31.06 -11.22 -18.36
CA PHE A 96 31.78 -10.07 -18.97
C PHE A 96 32.18 -10.27 -20.43
N ARG A 97 31.44 -11.12 -21.16
CA ARG A 97 31.80 -11.51 -22.53
C ARG A 97 31.61 -10.38 -23.53
N ASN A 98 30.43 -9.73 -23.47
CA ASN A 98 30.02 -8.69 -24.39
C ASN A 98 29.56 -7.45 -23.61
N LEU A 99 29.51 -6.30 -24.29
CA LEU A 99 29.00 -5.05 -23.71
C LEU A 99 27.59 -5.18 -23.09
N PRO A 100 26.55 -5.72 -23.76
CA PRO A 100 25.22 -5.84 -23.17
C PRO A 100 25.19 -6.79 -21.96
N ASP A 101 25.88 -7.92 -22.02
CA ASP A 101 25.91 -8.91 -20.92
C ASP A 101 26.65 -8.34 -19.70
N SER A 102 27.75 -7.62 -19.94
CA SER A 102 28.53 -6.94 -18.90
C SER A 102 27.72 -5.82 -18.25
N LEU A 103 27.02 -5.03 -19.06
CA LEU A 103 26.16 -3.94 -18.59
C LEU A 103 24.99 -4.49 -17.75
N THR A 104 24.32 -5.54 -18.22
CA THR A 104 23.25 -6.20 -17.47
C THR A 104 23.78 -6.80 -16.16
N SER A 105 24.94 -7.46 -16.19
CA SER A 105 25.55 -8.05 -14.99
C SER A 105 25.89 -7.00 -13.92
N LEU A 106 26.44 -5.85 -14.32
CA LEU A 106 26.72 -4.73 -13.42
C LEU A 106 25.45 -3.99 -13.01
N LEU A 107 24.43 -3.90 -13.87
CA LEU A 107 23.13 -3.33 -13.51
C LEU A 107 22.43 -4.17 -12.45
N VAL A 108 22.46 -5.50 -12.57
CA VAL A 108 21.95 -6.41 -11.54
C VAL A 108 22.78 -6.28 -10.26
N LEU A 109 24.11 -6.14 -10.36
CA LEU A 109 24.97 -5.93 -9.20
C LEU A 109 24.73 -4.59 -8.50
N LEU A 110 24.36 -3.55 -9.24
CA LEU A 110 23.99 -2.26 -8.68
C LEU A 110 22.81 -2.39 -7.71
N THR A 111 21.92 -3.35 -7.99
CA THR A 111 20.80 -3.74 -7.12
C THR A 111 21.14 -4.82 -6.09
N THR A 112 22.38 -5.31 -6.10
CA THR A 112 22.91 -6.40 -5.25
C THR A 112 22.21 -7.76 -5.37
N ALA A 113 21.42 -7.98 -6.43
CA ALA A 113 20.63 -9.20 -6.59
C ALA A 113 21.47 -10.45 -6.98
N ASN A 114 22.66 -10.24 -7.55
CA ASN A 114 23.61 -11.30 -7.93
C ASN A 114 24.93 -11.25 -7.12
N ASN A 115 24.92 -10.60 -5.95
CA ASN A 115 26.03 -10.66 -4.99
C ASN A 115 25.76 -11.84 -4.03
N PRO A 116 26.68 -12.82 -3.87
CA PRO A 116 28.09 -12.85 -4.28
C PRO A 116 28.41 -13.45 -5.66
N ASP A 117 27.43 -14.03 -6.36
CA ASP A 117 27.62 -14.89 -7.54
C ASP A 117 28.51 -14.29 -8.64
N VAL A 118 28.33 -13.02 -8.98
CA VAL A 118 29.11 -12.34 -10.03
C VAL A 118 30.59 -12.19 -9.68
N MET A 119 30.94 -12.15 -8.39
CA MET A 119 32.31 -11.92 -7.90
C MET A 119 33.08 -13.22 -7.65
N ILE A 120 32.41 -14.34 -7.34
CA ILE A 120 33.05 -15.60 -6.92
C ILE A 120 34.11 -16.07 -7.92
N PRO A 121 33.86 -16.11 -9.25
CA PRO A 121 34.86 -16.56 -10.21
C PRO A 121 36.14 -15.71 -10.20
N ALA A 122 36.03 -14.37 -10.17
CA ALA A 122 37.18 -13.46 -10.06
C ALA A 122 37.92 -13.65 -8.74
N TYR A 123 37.16 -13.68 -7.64
CA TYR A 123 37.71 -13.77 -6.30
C TYR A 123 38.50 -15.05 -6.08
N SER A 124 38.03 -16.16 -6.66
CA SER A 124 38.70 -17.46 -6.58
C SER A 124 40.07 -17.47 -7.29
N LYS A 125 40.26 -16.65 -8.32
CA LYS A 125 41.56 -16.50 -9.00
C LYS A 125 42.49 -15.57 -8.25
N ASN A 126 42.00 -14.40 -7.85
CA ASN A 126 42.77 -13.45 -7.07
C ASN A 126 41.84 -12.66 -6.15
N ARG A 127 42.16 -12.70 -4.86
CA ARG A 127 41.41 -11.97 -3.83
C ARG A 127 41.40 -10.46 -4.07
N ALA A 128 42.39 -9.90 -4.79
CA ALA A 128 42.44 -8.48 -5.12
C ALA A 128 41.28 -8.02 -6.01
N TYR A 129 40.67 -8.90 -6.81
CA TYR A 129 39.53 -8.53 -7.66
C TYR A 129 38.27 -8.16 -6.85
N SER A 130 38.16 -8.55 -5.57
CA SER A 130 37.05 -8.10 -4.72
C SER A 130 37.01 -6.57 -4.55
N ILE A 131 38.18 -5.90 -4.62
CA ILE A 131 38.27 -4.44 -4.50
C ILE A 131 37.44 -3.76 -5.59
N PHE A 132 37.43 -4.31 -6.81
CA PHE A 132 36.63 -3.78 -7.92
C PHE A 132 35.12 -3.82 -7.59
N PHE A 133 34.61 -4.97 -7.16
CA PHE A 133 33.19 -5.16 -6.85
C PHE A 133 32.75 -4.37 -5.61
N ILE A 134 33.62 -4.30 -4.58
CA ILE A 134 33.38 -3.48 -3.39
C ILE A 134 33.29 -2.00 -3.77
N LEU A 135 34.26 -1.48 -4.55
CA LEU A 135 34.26 -0.09 -4.99
C LEU A 135 33.02 0.24 -5.83
N PHE A 136 32.66 -0.64 -6.77
CA PHE A 136 31.45 -0.49 -7.58
C PHE A 136 30.18 -0.43 -6.73
N THR A 137 30.05 -1.33 -5.76
CA THR A 137 28.85 -1.43 -4.89
C THR A 137 28.76 -0.26 -3.92
N VAL A 138 29.87 0.17 -3.33
CA VAL A 138 29.91 1.33 -2.42
C VAL A 138 29.52 2.59 -3.18
N LEU A 139 30.14 2.88 -4.33
CA LEU A 139 29.83 4.07 -5.12
C LEU A 139 28.41 4.01 -5.70
N GLY A 140 28.02 2.89 -6.31
CA GLY A 140 26.73 2.75 -6.98
C GLY A 140 25.55 2.65 -6.01
N ASN A 141 25.58 1.65 -5.14
CA ASN A 141 24.45 1.37 -4.25
C ASN A 141 24.42 2.32 -3.05
N LEU A 142 25.52 2.44 -2.29
CA LEU A 142 25.49 3.22 -1.05
C LEU A 142 25.53 4.74 -1.27
N PHE A 143 26.28 5.23 -2.25
CA PHE A 143 26.32 6.67 -2.53
C PHE A 143 25.23 7.09 -3.51
N LEU A 144 25.22 6.57 -4.75
CA LEU A 144 24.33 7.08 -5.79
C LEU A 144 22.85 6.77 -5.55
N MET A 145 22.48 5.55 -5.12
CA MET A 145 21.07 5.24 -4.84
C MET A 145 20.52 6.02 -3.65
N ASN A 146 21.29 6.13 -2.56
CA ASN A 146 20.84 6.92 -1.39
C ASN A 146 20.81 8.43 -1.69
N LEU A 147 21.74 8.94 -2.51
CA LEU A 147 21.71 10.33 -2.99
C LEU A 147 20.45 10.58 -3.82
N LEU A 148 20.08 9.64 -4.69
CA LEU A 148 18.83 9.70 -5.45
C LEU A 148 17.61 9.74 -4.52
N THR A 149 17.55 8.89 -3.50
CA THR A 149 16.49 8.93 -2.48
C THR A 149 16.42 10.30 -1.80
N ALA A 150 17.56 10.89 -1.44
CA ALA A 150 17.62 12.21 -0.80
C ALA A 150 17.13 13.35 -1.72
N ILE A 151 17.51 13.32 -3.00
CA ILE A 151 17.07 14.32 -3.98
C ILE A 151 15.57 14.21 -4.22
N ILE A 152 15.05 12.98 -4.39
CA ILE A 152 13.61 12.73 -4.51
C ILE A 152 12.87 13.27 -3.29
N TYR A 153 13.36 12.98 -2.08
CA TYR A 153 12.77 13.47 -0.83
C TYR A 153 12.73 15.00 -0.79
N ASN A 154 13.86 15.68 -1.03
CA ASN A 154 13.95 17.14 -0.94
C ASN A 154 13.01 17.84 -1.92
N GLN A 155 12.99 17.38 -3.17
CA GLN A 155 12.13 17.99 -4.19
C GLN A 155 10.64 17.75 -3.93
N PHE A 156 10.32 16.54 -3.51
CA PHE A 156 8.95 16.20 -3.19
C PHE A 156 8.44 16.97 -1.96
N ARG A 157 9.27 17.13 -0.92
CA ARG A 157 8.96 17.94 0.27
C ARG A 157 8.71 19.40 -0.08
N GLY A 158 9.57 20.01 -0.90
CA GLY A 158 9.39 21.38 -1.36
C GLY A 158 8.08 21.60 -2.12
N TYR A 159 7.70 20.65 -2.98
CA TYR A 159 6.42 20.69 -3.68
C TYR A 159 5.23 20.52 -2.74
N LEU A 160 5.27 19.55 -1.83
CA LEU A 160 4.20 19.32 -0.87
C LEU A 160 3.90 20.58 -0.05
N LEU A 161 4.96 21.25 0.42
CA LEU A 161 4.85 22.50 1.17
C LEU A 161 4.14 23.59 0.34
N LYS A 162 4.55 23.79 -0.91
CA LYS A 162 3.92 24.76 -1.82
C LYS A 162 2.45 24.42 -2.13
N SER A 163 2.13 23.14 -2.33
CA SER A 163 0.77 22.67 -2.58
C SER A 163 -0.13 22.91 -1.37
N VAL A 164 0.40 22.66 -0.18
CA VAL A 164 -0.27 22.90 1.10
C VAL A 164 -0.49 24.40 1.33
N GLN A 165 0.53 25.23 1.13
CA GLN A 165 0.42 26.68 1.26
C GLN A 165 -0.64 27.25 0.31
N SER A 166 -0.70 26.77 -0.93
CA SER A 166 -1.76 27.17 -1.88
C SER A 166 -3.16 26.72 -1.42
N SER A 167 -3.28 25.56 -0.77
CA SER A 167 -4.56 25.08 -0.21
C SER A 167 -5.03 25.96 0.94
N LEU A 168 -4.13 26.26 1.88
CA LEU A 168 -4.39 27.15 3.01
C LEU A 168 -4.74 28.55 2.55
N PHE A 169 -3.98 29.10 1.60
CA PHE A 169 -4.26 30.40 1.01
C PHE A 169 -5.69 30.46 0.43
N ARG A 170 -6.09 29.46 -0.36
CA ARG A 170 -7.46 29.38 -0.92
C ARG A 170 -8.53 29.27 0.15
N ARG A 171 -8.29 28.49 1.21
CA ARG A 171 -9.21 28.35 2.34
C ARG A 171 -9.37 29.66 3.10
N ARG A 172 -8.27 30.34 3.43
CA ARG A 172 -8.26 31.64 4.10
C ARG A 172 -8.94 32.71 3.24
N LEU A 173 -8.62 32.77 1.95
CA LEU A 173 -9.25 33.68 0.99
C LEU A 173 -10.77 33.45 0.91
N GLY A 174 -11.23 32.20 0.84
CA GLY A 174 -12.65 31.87 0.82
C GLY A 174 -13.38 32.25 2.11
N ILE A 175 -12.76 32.01 3.28
CA ILE A 175 -13.32 32.41 4.58
C ILE A 175 -13.37 33.94 4.69
N ARG A 176 -12.32 34.65 4.25
CA ARG A 176 -12.29 36.12 4.25
C ARG A 176 -13.35 36.69 3.31
N ALA A 177 -13.48 36.15 2.10
CA ALA A 177 -14.53 36.55 1.16
C ALA A 177 -15.92 36.38 1.77
N ALA A 178 -16.18 35.24 2.41
CA ALA A 178 -17.45 34.98 3.09
C ALA A 178 -17.69 35.94 4.26
N PHE A 179 -16.64 36.28 5.03
CA PHE A 179 -16.72 37.26 6.10
C PHE A 179 -17.11 38.64 5.57
N GLU A 180 -16.42 39.15 4.54
CA GLU A 180 -16.68 40.47 3.95
C GLU A 180 -18.12 40.58 3.42
N VAL A 181 -18.62 39.54 2.76
CA VAL A 181 -20.01 39.48 2.26
C VAL A 181 -21.01 39.43 3.42
N LEU A 182 -20.72 38.70 4.50
CA LEU A 182 -21.62 38.62 5.64
C LEU A 182 -21.62 39.89 6.50
N SER A 183 -20.49 40.60 6.57
CA SER A 183 -20.41 41.89 7.25
C SER A 183 -21.13 43.00 6.49
N SER A 184 -21.13 42.97 5.15
CA SER A 184 -21.81 43.99 4.32
C SER A 184 -23.33 43.86 4.30
N LEU A 185 -23.89 42.70 4.66
CA LEU A 185 -25.34 42.49 4.82
C LEU A 185 -25.94 43.23 6.02
N LYS A 186 -25.11 43.83 6.87
CA LYS A 186 -25.55 44.58 8.05
C LYS A 186 -25.51 46.08 7.75
N GLU A 187 -26.67 46.68 7.48
CA GLU A 187 -26.84 48.13 7.62
C GLU A 187 -26.71 48.48 9.11
N THR A 188 -25.51 48.85 9.56
CA THR A 188 -25.33 49.50 10.88
C THR A 188 -24.66 50.85 10.67
N PRO A 189 -25.09 51.90 11.42
CA PRO A 189 -24.66 53.27 11.20
C PRO A 189 -23.15 53.43 11.42
N ALA A 190 -22.59 54.43 10.74
CA ALA A 190 -21.18 54.66 10.44
C ALA A 190 -20.20 54.88 11.63
N SER A 191 -20.46 54.34 12.83
CA SER A 191 -19.64 54.59 14.03
C SER A 191 -19.10 53.37 14.77
N ALA A 192 -19.27 52.14 14.26
CA ALA A 192 -18.65 50.95 14.86
C ALA A 192 -17.42 50.49 14.05
N GLN A 193 -16.22 50.76 14.56
CA GLN A 193 -14.92 50.44 13.96
C GLN A 193 -14.57 48.93 13.89
N GLN A 194 -15.53 48.04 14.17
CA GLN A 194 -15.34 46.59 14.14
C GLN A 194 -16.36 45.92 13.22
N SER A 195 -15.86 45.40 12.10
CA SER A 195 -16.58 44.49 11.20
C SER A 195 -17.03 43.26 12.00
N CYS A 196 -18.34 43.06 12.17
CA CYS A 196 -18.89 41.95 12.94
C CYS A 196 -20.01 41.24 12.17
N VAL A 197 -20.07 39.92 12.28
CA VAL A 197 -21.10 39.08 11.65
C VAL A 197 -22.15 38.72 12.70
N SER A 198 -23.44 38.78 12.32
CA SER A 198 -24.52 38.38 13.22
C SER A 198 -24.50 36.86 13.46
N VAL A 199 -24.66 36.45 14.72
CA VAL A 199 -24.67 35.04 15.11
C VAL A 199 -25.79 34.28 14.40
N GLY A 200 -26.95 34.91 14.20
CA GLY A 200 -28.09 34.33 13.48
C GLY A 200 -27.78 34.00 12.02
N ALA A 201 -27.11 34.90 11.29
CA ALA A 201 -26.70 34.65 9.92
C ALA A 201 -25.67 33.52 9.83
N LEU A 202 -24.71 33.49 10.77
CA LEU A 202 -23.71 32.43 10.85
C LEU A 202 -24.36 31.05 11.07
N ILE A 203 -25.35 30.96 11.97
CA ILE A 203 -26.07 29.70 12.24
C ILE A 203 -26.83 29.22 10.99
N GLN A 204 -27.50 30.12 10.25
CA GLN A 204 -28.20 29.77 9.02
C GLN A 204 -27.25 29.26 7.93
N VAL A 205 -26.07 29.90 7.79
CA VAL A 205 -25.04 29.46 6.85
C VAL A 205 -24.49 28.10 7.25
N LEU A 206 -24.19 27.89 8.54
CA LEU A 206 -23.68 26.61 9.04
C LEU A 206 -24.70 25.47 8.92
N GLN A 207 -26.00 25.75 9.05
CA GLN A 207 -27.06 24.76 8.83
C GLN A 207 -27.20 24.35 7.36
N LYS A 208 -27.05 25.31 6.44
CA LYS A 208 -27.13 25.05 4.99
C LYS A 208 -25.82 24.48 4.42
N ALA A 209 -24.69 24.74 5.06
CA ALA A 209 -23.41 24.20 4.66
C ALA A 209 -23.38 22.68 4.89
N GLU A 210 -23.10 21.92 3.83
CA GLU A 210 -22.80 20.49 3.95
C GLU A 210 -21.46 20.30 4.66
N MET A 211 -21.48 20.35 6.00
CA MET A 211 -20.29 20.03 6.80
C MET A 211 -19.97 18.54 6.67
N ASP A 212 -18.68 18.25 6.43
CA ASP A 212 -18.17 16.88 6.36
C ASP A 212 -18.57 16.10 7.63
N SER A 213 -18.97 14.83 7.46
CA SER A 213 -19.52 13.96 8.51
C SER A 213 -18.64 13.89 9.76
N ARG A 214 -17.32 14.06 9.58
CA ARG A 214 -16.31 14.08 10.65
C ARG A 214 -16.40 15.32 11.54
N CYS A 215 -16.68 16.50 10.99
CA CYS A 215 -16.90 17.71 11.78
C CYS A 215 -18.19 17.60 12.59
N LYS A 216 -19.23 16.97 12.02
CA LYS A 216 -20.47 16.66 12.74
C LYS A 216 -20.22 15.68 13.90
N GLN A 217 -19.41 14.64 13.69
CA GLN A 217 -19.05 13.68 14.74
C GLN A 217 -18.24 14.28 15.90
N ALA A 218 -17.37 15.26 15.64
CA ALA A 218 -16.64 15.98 16.70
C ALA A 218 -17.57 16.83 17.59
N ILE A 219 -18.73 17.24 17.06
CA ILE A 219 -19.73 18.05 17.75
C ILE A 219 -20.79 17.18 18.45
N MET A 220 -21.10 15.99 17.92
CA MET A 220 -22.10 15.10 18.48
C MET A 220 -21.57 14.37 19.74
N ARG A 221 -22.15 14.70 20.91
CA ARG A 221 -22.01 13.86 22.11
C ARG A 221 -22.58 12.46 21.83
N HIS A 222 -21.90 11.42 22.33
CA HIS A 222 -22.39 10.06 22.24
C HIS A 222 -23.82 9.95 22.80
N PRO A 223 -24.70 9.13 22.19
CA PRO A 223 -26.09 9.02 22.63
C PRO A 223 -26.16 8.57 24.11
N PRO A 224 -27.16 9.05 24.88
CA PRO A 224 -27.35 8.64 26.28
C PRO A 224 -27.62 7.13 26.39
N SER A 225 -27.34 6.53 27.55
CA SER A 225 -27.68 5.13 27.82
C SER A 225 -29.19 4.99 27.95
N PRO A 226 -29.77 3.83 27.61
CA PRO A 226 -31.15 3.54 27.97
C PRO A 226 -31.32 3.61 29.49
N GLU A 227 -32.42 4.21 29.94
CA GLU A 227 -32.87 4.14 31.33
C GLU A 227 -33.81 2.94 31.47
N TYR A 228 -33.46 1.99 32.34
CA TYR A 228 -34.29 0.83 32.63
C TYR A 228 -35.12 1.07 33.88
N GLN A 229 -36.41 0.74 33.82
CA GLN A 229 -37.33 0.84 34.96
C GLN A 229 -37.10 -0.27 36.01
N SER A 230 -36.59 -1.43 35.62
CA SER A 230 -36.37 -2.54 36.56
C SER A 230 -35.05 -2.40 37.31
N HIS A 231 -35.10 -2.67 38.62
CA HIS A 231 -33.94 -2.64 39.50
C HIS A 231 -32.88 -3.71 39.13
N PHE A 232 -33.30 -4.82 38.49
CA PHE A 232 -32.38 -5.84 37.99
C PHE A 232 -31.55 -5.32 36.81
N MET A 233 -32.19 -4.70 35.81
CA MET A 233 -31.50 -4.17 34.64
C MET A 233 -30.57 -2.99 34.98
N GLN A 234 -30.88 -2.20 36.01
CA GLN A 234 -29.98 -1.17 36.52
C GLN A 234 -28.70 -1.76 37.16
N LYS A 235 -28.83 -2.86 37.92
CA LYS A 235 -27.66 -3.59 38.44
C LYS A 235 -26.80 -4.19 37.32
N VAL A 236 -27.44 -4.76 36.30
CA VAL A 236 -26.77 -5.29 35.10
C VAL A 236 -26.03 -4.16 34.36
N GLN A 237 -26.67 -3.02 34.15
CA GLN A 237 -26.06 -1.84 33.52
C GLN A 237 -24.86 -1.32 34.31
N PHE A 238 -24.94 -1.29 35.64
CA PHE A 238 -23.82 -0.89 36.50
C PHE A 238 -22.65 -1.89 36.43
N ALA A 239 -22.93 -3.19 36.51
CA ALA A 239 -21.91 -4.23 36.49
C ALA A 239 -21.18 -4.33 35.14
N PHE A 240 -21.92 -4.37 34.03
CA PHE A 240 -21.35 -4.54 32.69
C PHE A 240 -20.89 -3.22 32.05
N GLY A 241 -21.27 -2.08 32.61
CA GLY A 241 -20.70 -0.77 32.28
C GLY A 241 -19.33 -0.53 32.93
N HIS A 242 -18.90 -1.38 33.87
CA HIS A 242 -17.66 -1.18 34.61
C HIS A 242 -16.42 -1.45 33.73
N PRO A 243 -15.34 -0.63 33.80
CA PRO A 243 -14.13 -0.82 33.01
C PRO A 243 -13.45 -2.18 33.19
N TYR A 244 -13.60 -2.82 34.36
CA TYR A 244 -13.10 -4.19 34.62
C TYR A 244 -13.68 -5.25 33.68
N PHE A 245 -14.91 -5.06 33.19
CA PHE A 245 -15.49 -5.99 32.21
C PHE A 245 -14.70 -5.97 30.89
N GLY A 246 -14.19 -4.80 30.49
CA GLY A 246 -13.30 -4.66 29.34
C GLY A 246 -11.97 -5.39 29.54
N TYR A 247 -11.37 -5.28 30.74
CA TYR A 247 -10.14 -5.99 31.09
C TYR A 247 -10.33 -7.51 31.11
N LEU A 248 -11.46 -8.00 31.65
CA LEU A 248 -11.78 -9.43 31.64
C LEU A 248 -11.82 -9.99 30.21
N GLY A 249 -12.52 -9.30 29.29
CA GLY A 249 -12.55 -9.71 27.89
C GLY A 249 -11.17 -9.73 27.22
N ASN A 250 -10.26 -8.83 27.63
CA ASN A 250 -8.88 -8.84 27.14
C ASN A 250 -8.08 -10.04 27.68
N VAL A 251 -8.27 -10.41 28.94
CA VAL A 251 -7.64 -11.60 29.54
C VAL A 251 -8.12 -12.87 28.83
N VAL A 252 -9.43 -12.98 28.57
CA VAL A 252 -9.99 -14.13 27.84
C VAL A 252 -9.48 -14.17 26.39
N ALA A 253 -9.37 -13.03 25.71
CA ALA A 253 -8.79 -12.98 24.38
C ALA A 253 -7.31 -13.43 24.37
N LEU A 254 -6.53 -13.02 25.37
CA LEU A 254 -5.13 -13.45 25.52
C LEU A 254 -5.05 -14.96 25.79
N ALA A 255 -5.90 -15.49 26.67
CA ALA A 255 -5.98 -16.92 26.94
C ALA A 255 -6.31 -17.72 25.67
N ASN A 256 -7.25 -17.25 24.86
CA ASN A 256 -7.60 -17.89 23.59
C ASN A 256 -6.40 -17.93 22.62
N ILE A 257 -5.67 -16.82 22.47
CA ILE A 257 -4.46 -16.77 21.62
C ILE A 257 -3.39 -17.75 22.11
N ILE A 258 -3.18 -17.85 23.43
CA ILE A 258 -2.23 -18.80 24.01
C ILE A 258 -2.68 -20.24 23.73
N SER A 259 -3.96 -20.56 23.93
CA SER A 259 -4.51 -21.88 23.63
C SER A 259 -4.29 -22.28 22.17
N ILE A 260 -4.58 -21.38 21.22
CA ILE A 260 -4.36 -21.63 19.78
C ILE A 260 -2.87 -21.78 19.48
N CYS A 261 -2.01 -20.96 20.08
CA CYS A 261 -0.56 -21.08 19.89
C CYS A 261 -0.04 -22.46 20.32
N VAL A 262 -0.48 -22.94 21.48
CA VAL A 262 -0.11 -24.28 21.98
C VAL A 262 -0.61 -25.38 21.04
N VAL A 263 -1.88 -25.32 20.63
CA VAL A 263 -2.45 -26.33 19.71
C VAL A 263 -1.74 -26.31 18.36
N LEU A 264 -1.49 -25.14 17.77
CA LEU A 264 -0.76 -25.02 16.50
C LEU A 264 0.66 -25.58 16.58
N VAL A 265 1.36 -25.39 17.70
CA VAL A 265 2.70 -25.97 17.90
C VAL A 265 2.61 -27.49 18.06
N MET A 266 1.62 -28.00 18.79
CA MET A 266 1.41 -29.45 18.96
C MET A 266 1.04 -30.15 17.65
N ASP A 267 0.30 -29.48 16.76
CA ASP A 267 -0.14 -30.02 15.47
C ASP A 267 0.86 -29.77 14.33
N ALA A 268 1.88 -28.94 14.53
CA ALA A 268 2.87 -28.59 13.50
C ALA A 268 3.65 -29.83 13.02
N ASP A 269 4.00 -30.73 13.95
CA ASP A 269 4.79 -31.93 13.67
C ASP A 269 3.93 -33.14 13.25
N LYS A 270 2.60 -33.05 13.38
CA LYS A 270 1.66 -34.14 13.08
C LYS A 270 1.14 -34.08 11.65
N GLN A 271 1.07 -35.24 11.00
CA GLN A 271 0.42 -35.40 9.70
C GLN A 271 -1.08 -35.05 9.79
N PRO A 272 -1.70 -34.48 8.74
CA PRO A 272 -3.09 -34.03 8.79
C PRO A 272 -4.12 -35.10 9.21
N SER A 273 -3.82 -36.38 8.96
CA SER A 273 -4.67 -37.52 9.31
C SER A 273 -4.61 -37.94 10.79
N GLU A 274 -3.60 -37.50 11.54
CA GLU A 274 -3.37 -37.86 12.94
C GLU A 274 -3.69 -36.71 13.91
N ARG A 275 -4.35 -35.66 13.42
CA ARG A 275 -4.70 -34.49 14.23
C ARG A 275 -6.02 -34.72 14.96
N ASP A 276 -5.99 -34.49 16.27
CA ASP A 276 -7.17 -34.61 17.13
C ASP A 276 -7.96 -33.28 17.13
N ASP A 277 -8.70 -33.02 16.05
CA ASP A 277 -9.45 -31.76 15.85
C ASP A 277 -10.59 -31.55 16.87
N PHE A 278 -10.98 -32.60 17.62
CA PHE A 278 -12.05 -32.53 18.61
C PHE A 278 -11.79 -31.50 19.72
N PHE A 279 -10.57 -31.46 20.26
CA PHE A 279 -10.22 -30.53 21.32
C PHE A 279 -10.23 -29.08 20.82
N LEU A 280 -9.73 -28.85 19.60
CA LEU A 280 -9.70 -27.54 18.97
C LEU A 280 -11.12 -27.01 18.71
N GLY A 281 -12.03 -27.85 18.19
CA GLY A 281 -13.43 -27.50 18.00
C GLY A 281 -14.14 -27.14 19.31
N ALA A 282 -13.92 -27.94 20.37
CA ALA A 282 -14.50 -27.66 21.69
C ALA A 282 -14.01 -26.33 22.29
N ILE A 283 -12.70 -26.05 22.19
CA ILE A 283 -12.09 -24.81 22.65
C ILE A 283 -12.64 -23.60 21.87
N ASN A 284 -12.71 -23.72 20.54
CA ASN A 284 -13.23 -22.66 19.67
C ASN A 284 -14.69 -22.35 19.98
N CYS A 285 -15.54 -23.39 20.10
CA CYS A 285 -16.95 -23.23 20.48
C CYS A 285 -17.12 -22.54 21.83
N PHE A 286 -16.34 -22.94 22.85
CA PHE A 286 -16.36 -22.31 24.18
C PHE A 286 -16.05 -20.81 24.12
N PHE A 287 -14.97 -20.42 23.42
CA PHE A 287 -14.60 -19.02 23.31
C PHE A 287 -15.59 -18.21 22.47
N ILE A 288 -16.11 -18.76 21.36
CA ILE A 288 -17.10 -18.07 20.51
C ILE A 288 -18.41 -17.82 21.29
N LEU A 289 -18.86 -18.80 22.07
CA LEU A 289 -20.01 -18.63 22.97
C LEU A 289 -19.77 -17.52 24.01
N TYR A 290 -18.57 -17.49 24.63
CA TYR A 290 -18.20 -16.42 25.54
C TYR A 290 -18.26 -15.05 24.86
N TYR A 291 -17.77 -14.92 23.63
CA TYR A 291 -17.78 -13.64 22.90
C TYR A 291 -19.20 -13.21 22.52
N LEU A 292 -20.06 -14.15 22.13
CA LEU A 292 -21.48 -13.87 21.91
C LEU A 292 -22.14 -13.34 23.19
N LEU A 293 -21.87 -13.99 24.32
CA LEU A 293 -22.36 -13.54 25.63
C LEU A 293 -21.84 -12.15 25.98
N GLU A 294 -20.54 -11.90 25.81
CA GLU A 294 -19.93 -10.59 26.05
C GLU A 294 -20.60 -9.48 25.21
N MET A 295 -20.82 -9.75 23.92
CA MET A 295 -21.49 -8.82 23.00
C MET A 295 -22.93 -8.54 23.42
N LEU A 296 -23.71 -9.57 23.75
CA LEU A 296 -25.10 -9.44 24.20
C LEU A 296 -25.19 -8.61 25.49
N LEU A 297 -24.36 -8.92 26.48
CA LEU A 297 -24.31 -8.20 27.76
C LEU A 297 -23.94 -6.72 27.56
N LYS A 298 -22.99 -6.42 26.67
CA LYS A 298 -22.65 -5.02 26.32
C LYS A 298 -23.78 -4.28 25.62
N ILE A 299 -24.49 -4.93 24.69
CA ILE A 299 -25.64 -4.33 24.01
C ILE A 299 -26.78 -4.07 24.99
N LEU A 300 -27.02 -4.97 25.94
CA LEU A 300 -28.01 -4.79 27.02
C LEU A 300 -27.61 -3.66 27.99
N ALA A 301 -26.34 -3.51 28.33
CA ALA A 301 -25.91 -2.47 29.27
C ALA A 301 -25.87 -1.07 28.65
N MET A 302 -25.39 -0.94 27.41
CA MET A 302 -25.17 0.36 26.76
C MET A 302 -26.29 0.77 25.80
N GLY A 303 -27.08 -0.19 25.29
CA GLY A 303 -28.00 0.01 24.18
C GLY A 303 -27.30 -0.08 22.81
N LEU A 304 -28.03 -0.55 21.80
CA LEU A 304 -27.51 -0.81 20.45
C LEU A 304 -26.87 0.43 19.79
N LYS A 305 -27.51 1.60 19.93
CA LYS A 305 -27.03 2.86 19.34
C LYS A 305 -25.70 3.31 19.94
N ARG A 306 -25.53 3.19 21.26
CA ARG A 306 -24.29 3.54 21.95
C ARG A 306 -23.20 2.50 21.68
N TYR A 307 -23.54 1.22 21.68
CA TYR A 307 -22.60 0.14 21.33
C TYR A 307 -21.96 0.37 19.95
N LEU A 308 -22.78 0.65 18.93
CA LEU A 308 -22.32 0.92 17.56
C LEU A 308 -21.59 2.27 17.41
N SER A 309 -21.68 3.18 18.38
CA SER A 309 -20.96 4.45 18.35
C SER A 309 -19.45 4.24 18.57
N TYR A 310 -19.07 3.29 19.44
CA TYR A 310 -17.67 3.02 19.75
C TYR A 310 -16.99 2.20 18.63
N PRO A 311 -15.86 2.66 18.06
CA PRO A 311 -15.18 1.96 16.96
C PRO A 311 -14.61 0.61 17.39
N SER A 312 -14.11 0.48 18.63
CA SER A 312 -13.59 -0.78 19.18
C SER A 312 -14.69 -1.84 19.28
N ASN A 313 -15.86 -1.46 19.81
CA ASN A 313 -17.01 -2.35 19.95
C ASN A 313 -17.61 -2.74 18.59
N ARG A 314 -17.59 -1.84 17.59
CA ARG A 314 -17.99 -2.18 16.21
C ARG A 314 -17.09 -3.26 15.60
N PHE A 315 -15.78 -3.14 15.76
CA PHE A 315 -14.82 -4.13 15.24
C PHE A 315 -14.98 -5.49 15.94
N ASP A 316 -15.04 -5.51 17.27
CA ASP A 316 -15.20 -6.74 18.06
C ASP A 316 -16.56 -7.42 17.82
N GLY A 317 -17.63 -6.63 17.68
CA GLY A 317 -18.96 -7.13 17.31
C GLY A 317 -18.98 -7.76 15.91
N LEU A 318 -18.39 -7.09 14.91
CA LEU A 318 -18.29 -7.62 13.55
C LEU A 318 -17.51 -8.95 13.52
N LEU A 319 -16.35 -9.00 14.20
CA LEU A 319 -15.53 -10.20 14.27
C LEU A 319 -16.26 -11.34 14.98
N THR A 320 -16.99 -11.06 16.06
CA THR A 320 -17.81 -12.05 16.78
C THR A 320 -18.90 -12.63 15.89
N VAL A 321 -19.58 -11.81 15.09
CA VAL A 321 -20.62 -12.28 14.16
C VAL A 321 -20.02 -13.14 13.04
N ILE A 322 -18.88 -12.75 12.47
CA ILE A 322 -18.20 -13.57 11.44
C ILE A 322 -17.77 -14.92 12.01
N LEU A 323 -17.15 -14.93 13.20
CA LEU A 323 -16.74 -16.17 13.88
C LEU A 323 -17.95 -17.07 14.17
N LEU A 324 -19.06 -16.50 14.63
CA LEU A 324 -20.29 -17.25 14.88
C LEU A 324 -20.87 -17.88 13.61
N ILE A 325 -20.89 -17.14 12.49
CA ILE A 325 -21.38 -17.66 11.20
C ILE A 325 -20.51 -18.82 10.72
N LEU A 326 -19.18 -18.67 10.81
CA LEU A 326 -18.25 -19.73 10.43
C LEU A 326 -18.40 -20.97 11.31
N GLU A 327 -18.54 -20.79 12.62
CA GLU A 327 -18.71 -21.91 13.56
C GLU A 327 -20.03 -22.65 13.32
N ILE A 328 -21.14 -21.92 13.13
CA ILE A 328 -22.44 -22.53 12.79
C ILE A 328 -22.35 -23.27 11.45
N ALA A 329 -21.66 -22.72 10.45
CA ALA A 329 -21.45 -23.38 9.17
C ALA A 329 -20.66 -24.70 9.33
N THR A 330 -19.59 -24.69 10.14
CA THR A 330 -18.83 -25.90 10.49
C THR A 330 -19.72 -26.94 11.19
N PHE A 331 -20.52 -26.54 12.18
CA PHE A 331 -21.46 -27.45 12.85
C PHE A 331 -22.52 -28.02 11.90
N ALA A 332 -23.07 -27.20 11.00
CA ALA A 332 -24.13 -27.60 10.09
C ALA A 332 -23.67 -28.65 9.06
N VAL A 333 -22.42 -28.55 8.59
CA VAL A 333 -21.87 -29.47 7.58
C VAL A 333 -21.38 -30.77 8.22
N TYR A 334 -20.83 -30.73 9.43
CA TYR A 334 -20.10 -31.87 10.00
C TYR A 334 -20.73 -32.52 11.23
N GLY A 335 -21.71 -31.87 11.86
CA GLY A 335 -22.41 -32.39 13.03
C GLY A 335 -21.53 -32.54 14.27
N PHE A 336 -22.18 -32.71 15.43
CA PHE A 336 -21.53 -32.99 16.72
C PHE A 336 -22.18 -34.26 17.30
N PRO A 337 -21.44 -35.33 17.69
CA PRO A 337 -19.99 -35.53 17.70
C PRO A 337 -19.45 -36.07 16.37
N HIS A 338 -18.27 -35.62 15.93
CA HIS A 338 -17.65 -35.97 14.64
C HIS A 338 -17.46 -37.51 14.50
N PRO A 339 -18.32 -38.24 13.76
CA PRO A 339 -18.13 -39.66 13.54
C PRO A 339 -17.25 -39.82 12.31
N GLY A 340 -15.94 -39.92 12.50
CA GLY A 340 -14.99 -40.28 11.46
C GLY A 340 -14.72 -39.17 10.43
N TRP A 341 -13.47 -38.72 10.39
CA TRP A 341 -12.96 -37.81 9.39
C TRP A 341 -12.92 -38.53 8.03
N SER A 342 -13.84 -38.23 7.11
CA SER A 342 -13.75 -38.66 5.71
C SER A 342 -13.35 -37.46 4.83
N PRO A 343 -12.09 -37.36 4.38
CA PRO A 343 -11.54 -36.19 3.68
C PRO A 343 -11.97 -36.10 2.20
N GLU A 344 -13.09 -36.70 1.80
CA GLU A 344 -13.46 -36.82 0.39
C GLU A 344 -14.19 -35.59 -0.19
N LEU A 345 -14.54 -34.59 0.64
CA LEU A 345 -15.13 -33.34 0.13
C LEU A 345 -14.03 -32.34 -0.27
N MET A 346 -13.33 -32.62 -1.36
CA MET A 346 -12.36 -31.71 -1.96
C MET A 346 -13.10 -30.56 -2.66
N GLY A 347 -13.27 -29.44 -1.96
CA GLY A 347 -13.90 -28.21 -2.48
C GLY A 347 -13.40 -26.96 -1.76
N LEU A 348 -13.72 -25.78 -2.31
CA LEU A 348 -13.35 -24.44 -1.80
C LEU A 348 -13.80 -24.13 -0.35
N LEU A 349 -14.54 -25.04 0.29
CA LEU A 349 -15.07 -24.98 1.66
C LEU A 349 -14.65 -26.23 2.46
N SER A 350 -13.47 -26.79 2.20
CA SER A 350 -12.90 -27.88 3.00
C SER A 350 -12.90 -27.51 4.48
N LEU A 351 -13.26 -28.45 5.37
CA LEU A 351 -13.20 -28.33 6.83
C LEU A 351 -11.93 -27.65 7.31
N TRP A 352 -10.83 -28.10 6.74
CA TRP A 352 -9.51 -27.74 7.21
C TRP A 352 -9.22 -26.28 6.86
N ASP A 353 -9.69 -25.81 5.70
CA ASP A 353 -9.61 -24.40 5.30
C ASP A 353 -10.56 -23.53 6.15
N MET A 354 -11.73 -24.05 6.53
CA MET A 354 -12.70 -23.34 7.38
C MET A 354 -12.21 -23.21 8.85
N VAL A 355 -11.69 -24.30 9.43
CA VAL A 355 -11.10 -24.31 10.78
C VAL A 355 -9.83 -23.44 10.81
N ARG A 356 -8.99 -23.50 9.77
CA ARG A 356 -7.82 -22.62 9.61
C ARG A 356 -8.22 -21.16 9.49
N LEU A 357 -9.30 -20.86 8.75
CA LEU A 357 -9.84 -19.51 8.62
C LEU A 357 -10.38 -19.00 9.97
N VAL A 358 -11.11 -19.82 10.73
CA VAL A 358 -11.56 -19.48 12.09
C VAL A 358 -10.37 -19.19 12.99
N ASN A 359 -9.36 -20.06 13.02
CA ASN A 359 -8.16 -19.86 13.82
C ASN A 359 -7.40 -18.58 13.43
N MET A 360 -7.26 -18.30 12.13
CA MET A 360 -6.67 -17.07 11.62
C MET A 360 -7.49 -15.83 12.04
N LEU A 361 -8.82 -15.92 12.05
CA LEU A 361 -9.71 -14.85 12.48
C LEU A 361 -9.68 -14.61 13.99
N ILE A 362 -9.48 -15.66 14.80
CA ILE A 362 -9.30 -15.54 16.24
C ILE A 362 -8.01 -14.76 16.55
N VAL A 363 -6.93 -14.96 15.79
CA VAL A 363 -5.68 -14.20 15.96
C VAL A 363 -5.91 -12.69 15.80
N PHE A 364 -6.82 -12.26 14.91
CA PHE A 364 -7.17 -10.82 14.79
C PHE A 364 -7.82 -10.23 16.04
N ARG A 365 -8.32 -11.03 16.99
CA ARG A 365 -8.80 -10.52 18.30
C ARG A 365 -7.69 -9.88 19.12
N PHE A 366 -6.42 -10.24 18.90
CA PHE A 366 -5.29 -9.54 19.51
C PHE A 366 -5.33 -8.03 19.24
N LEU A 367 -5.87 -7.60 18.10
CA LEU A 367 -6.01 -6.20 17.74
C LEU A 367 -6.88 -5.39 18.73
N ARG A 368 -7.76 -6.05 19.51
CA ARG A 368 -8.53 -5.41 20.59
C ARG A 368 -7.65 -4.92 21.75
N ILE A 369 -6.48 -5.54 21.96
CA ILE A 369 -5.55 -5.18 23.04
C ILE A 369 -4.77 -3.90 22.68
N ILE A 370 -4.48 -3.71 21.40
CA ILE A 370 -3.65 -2.61 20.86
C ILE A 370 -4.10 -1.22 21.34
N PRO A 371 -5.40 -0.82 21.28
CA PRO A 371 -5.85 0.50 21.74
C PRO A 371 -5.58 0.78 23.22
N ASN A 372 -5.47 -0.25 24.06
CA ASN A 372 -5.26 -0.08 25.50
C ASN A 372 -3.79 0.24 25.83
N MET A 373 -2.86 -0.09 24.94
CA MET A 373 -1.44 0.22 25.11
C MET A 373 -1.11 1.56 24.44
N LYS A 374 -0.76 2.57 25.24
CA LYS A 374 -0.46 3.95 24.78
C LYS A 374 0.54 4.02 23.62
N PHE A 375 1.54 3.13 23.60
CA PHE A 375 2.53 3.06 22.53
C PHE A 375 1.96 2.41 21.25
N MET A 376 1.38 1.22 21.34
CA MET A 376 0.85 0.51 20.17
C MET A 376 -0.35 1.22 19.53
N ALA A 377 -1.20 1.86 20.34
CA ALA A 377 -2.28 2.71 19.84
C ALA A 377 -1.75 3.88 19.00
N LEU A 378 -0.60 4.46 19.37
CA LEU A 378 0.06 5.48 18.55
C LEU A 378 0.44 4.91 17.19
N VAL A 379 1.17 3.80 17.16
CA VAL A 379 1.65 3.17 15.91
C VAL A 379 0.48 2.81 14.99
N VAL A 380 -0.57 2.18 15.51
CA VAL A 380 -1.72 1.78 14.66
C VAL A 380 -2.52 2.98 14.19
N THR A 381 -2.75 3.99 15.03
CA THR A 381 -3.42 5.22 14.57
C THR A 381 -2.56 6.01 13.59
N THR A 382 -1.22 6.01 13.73
CA THR A 382 -0.33 6.63 12.76
C THR A 382 -0.41 5.96 11.40
N LEU A 383 -0.34 4.62 11.38
CA LEU A 383 -0.47 3.80 10.17
C LEU A 383 -1.84 3.97 9.48
N LEU A 384 -2.95 3.90 10.22
CA LEU A 384 -4.29 4.03 9.64
C LEU A 384 -4.54 5.40 9.00
N ASP A 385 -3.94 6.45 9.55
CA ASP A 385 -4.00 7.77 8.92
C ASP A 385 -3.05 7.91 7.74
N LEU A 386 -1.87 7.28 7.82
CA LEU A 386 -0.95 7.23 6.70
C LEU A 386 -1.65 6.64 5.49
N VAL A 387 -2.39 5.54 5.64
CA VAL A 387 -3.18 4.93 4.55
C VAL A 387 -4.17 5.93 3.93
N LYS A 388 -4.84 6.75 4.73
CA LYS A 388 -5.77 7.77 4.22
C LYS A 388 -5.04 8.86 3.42
N ASN A 389 -3.87 9.29 3.91
CA ASN A 389 -3.04 10.31 3.26
C ASN A 389 -2.39 9.76 1.98
N LEU A 390 -2.08 8.46 1.94
CA LEU A 390 -1.44 7.78 0.81
C LEU A 390 -2.43 7.31 -0.27
N ARG A 391 -3.75 7.50 -0.11
CA ARG A 391 -4.74 7.08 -1.11
C ARG A 391 -4.43 7.61 -2.52
N ALA A 392 -3.98 8.86 -2.62
CA ALA A 392 -3.60 9.45 -3.91
C ALA A 392 -2.33 8.81 -4.50
N PHE A 393 -1.37 8.45 -3.66
CA PHE A 393 -0.12 7.79 -4.05
C PHE A 393 -0.33 6.33 -4.46
N ALA A 394 -1.08 5.57 -3.66
CA ALA A 394 -1.52 4.23 -4.01
C ALA A 394 -2.32 4.22 -5.31
N GLY A 395 -3.16 5.24 -5.54
CA GLY A 395 -3.87 5.40 -6.82
C GLY A 395 -2.92 5.54 -8.02
N ILE A 396 -1.82 6.29 -7.88
CA ILE A 396 -0.80 6.42 -8.94
C ILE A 396 -0.05 5.11 -9.15
N LEU A 397 0.28 4.38 -8.07
CA LEU A 397 0.88 3.05 -8.18
C LEU A 397 0.00 2.11 -9.02
N VAL A 398 -1.28 2.05 -8.71
CA VAL A 398 -2.25 1.21 -9.44
C VAL A 398 -2.30 1.58 -10.93
N VAL A 399 -2.22 2.87 -11.26
CA VAL A 399 -2.15 3.34 -12.66
C VAL A 399 -0.90 2.82 -13.36
N VAL A 400 0.27 2.89 -12.70
CA VAL A 400 1.55 2.45 -13.25
C VAL A 400 1.59 0.93 -13.41
N PHE A 401 1.18 0.16 -12.40
CA PHE A 401 1.04 -1.30 -12.49
C PHE A 401 0.11 -1.71 -13.63
N TYR A 402 -1.05 -1.06 -13.75
CA TYR A 402 -2.00 -1.38 -14.81
C TYR A 402 -1.41 -1.12 -16.19
N ALA A 403 -0.72 0.01 -16.39
CA ALA A 403 -0.09 0.34 -17.67
C ALA A 403 0.96 -0.71 -18.05
N PHE A 404 1.87 -1.04 -17.14
CA PHE A 404 2.92 -2.04 -17.38
C PHE A 404 2.37 -3.45 -17.53
N ALA A 405 1.34 -3.85 -16.77
CA ALA A 405 0.73 -5.17 -16.88
C ALA A 405 0.08 -5.37 -18.26
N ILE A 406 -0.67 -4.37 -18.76
CA ILE A 406 -1.28 -4.45 -20.10
C ILE A 406 -0.20 -4.47 -21.19
N THR A 407 0.84 -3.64 -21.08
CA THR A 407 1.97 -3.67 -22.01
C THR A 407 2.69 -5.04 -21.97
N GLY A 408 2.90 -5.61 -20.78
CA GLY A 408 3.54 -6.92 -20.60
C GLY A 408 2.72 -8.05 -21.23
N ILE A 409 1.39 -8.06 -21.06
CA ILE A 409 0.49 -9.03 -21.71
C ILE A 409 0.52 -8.85 -23.24
N MET A 410 0.63 -7.62 -23.75
CA MET A 410 0.73 -7.40 -25.19
C MET A 410 2.05 -7.92 -25.78
N LEU A 411 3.15 -7.90 -25.01
CA LEU A 411 4.49 -8.28 -25.48
C LEU A 411 4.82 -9.76 -25.24
N PHE A 412 4.41 -10.33 -24.11
CA PHE A 412 4.93 -11.61 -23.60
C PHE A 412 3.86 -12.68 -23.39
N LYS A 413 2.61 -12.44 -23.81
CA LYS A 413 1.54 -13.44 -23.68
C LYS A 413 1.88 -14.71 -24.47
N GLY A 414 1.84 -15.85 -23.80
CA GLY A 414 2.17 -17.17 -24.35
C GLY A 414 3.66 -17.40 -24.59
N ALA A 415 4.54 -16.53 -24.10
CA ALA A 415 5.99 -16.69 -24.27
C ALA A 415 6.57 -17.80 -23.38
N VAL A 416 6.03 -17.95 -22.16
CA VAL A 416 6.49 -18.95 -21.18
C VAL A 416 5.50 -20.12 -21.19
N VAL A 417 5.91 -21.26 -21.72
CA VAL A 417 5.08 -22.47 -21.75
C VAL A 417 5.69 -23.51 -20.80
N PRO A 418 4.95 -24.01 -19.80
CA PRO A 418 5.46 -25.03 -18.89
C PRO A 418 5.71 -26.34 -19.64
N LEU A 419 6.80 -27.03 -19.28
CA LEU A 419 7.26 -28.27 -19.94
C LEU A 419 6.19 -29.38 -20.01
N GLY A 420 5.19 -29.35 -19.13
CA GLY A 420 4.10 -30.34 -19.08
C GLY A 420 2.98 -30.14 -20.11
N ASN A 421 2.90 -28.98 -20.78
CA ASN A 421 1.84 -28.66 -21.75
C ASN A 421 2.24 -28.92 -23.21
N THR A 422 3.54 -29.03 -23.49
CA THR A 422 3.98 -29.79 -24.65
C THR A 422 3.64 -31.23 -24.35
N SER A 423 2.65 -31.76 -25.06
CA SER A 423 2.28 -33.17 -25.07
C SER A 423 3.52 -34.03 -24.96
N ALA A 424 3.39 -35.15 -24.27
CA ALA A 424 4.21 -36.33 -24.44
C ALA A 424 4.24 -36.80 -25.92
N ALA A 425 4.78 -35.97 -26.79
CA ALA A 425 4.95 -36.10 -28.21
C ALA A 425 6.44 -35.84 -28.48
N ASN A 426 7.18 -36.93 -28.40
CA ASN A 426 8.51 -37.13 -28.96
C ASN A 426 9.72 -36.57 -28.19
N THR A 427 9.78 -36.77 -26.87
CA THR A 427 11.10 -36.84 -26.22
C THR A 427 11.13 -37.75 -25.00
N THR A 428 11.14 -39.06 -25.26
CA THR A 428 11.65 -40.09 -24.33
C THR A 428 13.16 -39.95 -24.02
N ASN A 429 13.76 -38.77 -24.22
CA ASN A 429 15.21 -38.54 -24.21
C ASN A 429 15.64 -37.21 -23.54
N TYR A 430 14.87 -36.67 -22.59
CA TYR A 430 15.38 -35.60 -21.71
C TYR A 430 15.44 -36.07 -20.25
N ASN A 431 16.36 -37.00 -19.98
CA ASN A 431 17.08 -37.03 -18.69
C ASN A 431 18.11 -35.89 -18.65
N GLY A 432 17.72 -34.69 -19.10
CA GLY A 432 18.55 -33.49 -19.00
C GLY A 432 18.33 -32.91 -17.62
N THR A 433 19.28 -33.13 -16.71
CA THR A 433 19.32 -32.37 -15.46
C THR A 433 19.29 -30.88 -15.80
N LEU A 434 18.20 -30.20 -15.45
CA LEU A 434 18.08 -28.76 -15.58
C LEU A 434 19.26 -28.09 -14.85
N GLN A 435 19.83 -27.04 -15.42
CA GLN A 435 20.89 -26.31 -14.75
C GLN A 435 20.35 -25.68 -13.47
N CYS A 436 21.09 -25.81 -12.36
CA CYS A 436 20.71 -25.19 -11.10
C CYS A 436 20.75 -23.66 -11.24
N GLY A 437 19.76 -22.98 -10.67
CA GLY A 437 19.62 -21.52 -10.68
C GLY A 437 18.84 -20.95 -11.87
N THR A 438 18.29 -21.78 -12.76
CA THR A 438 17.47 -21.28 -13.88
C THR A 438 15.99 -21.19 -13.52
N TYR A 439 15.25 -20.39 -14.30
CA TYR A 439 13.81 -20.16 -14.14
C TYR A 439 13.00 -21.47 -14.09
N GLU A 440 13.40 -22.45 -14.89
CA GLU A 440 12.75 -23.76 -15.00
C GLU A 440 12.98 -24.64 -13.76
N GLN A 441 14.19 -24.58 -13.18
CA GLN A 441 14.55 -25.37 -11.99
C GLN A 441 13.96 -24.80 -10.70
N LEU A 442 13.73 -23.48 -10.65
CA LEU A 442 13.08 -22.79 -9.54
C LEU A 442 11.55 -22.84 -9.60
N GLU A 443 10.98 -23.49 -10.62
CA GLU A 443 9.53 -23.62 -10.84
C GLU A 443 8.79 -22.28 -10.92
N TYR A 444 9.43 -21.25 -11.50
CA TYR A 444 8.85 -19.90 -11.63
C TYR A 444 7.74 -19.78 -12.69
N TRP A 445 7.25 -20.90 -13.24
CA TRP A 445 6.19 -20.98 -14.25
C TRP A 445 4.92 -20.13 -13.97
N PRO A 446 4.44 -19.99 -12.72
CA PRO A 446 3.29 -19.13 -12.43
C PRO A 446 3.54 -17.64 -12.71
N ASN A 447 4.80 -17.21 -12.72
CA ASN A 447 5.20 -15.83 -12.93
C ASN A 447 5.34 -15.53 -14.43
N ASN A 448 4.19 -15.41 -15.08
CA ASN A 448 4.07 -15.13 -16.52
C ASN A 448 3.21 -13.87 -16.79
N PHE A 449 2.98 -13.59 -18.08
CA PHE A 449 2.16 -12.47 -18.57
C PHE A 449 0.94 -12.94 -19.38
N ASP A 450 0.42 -14.14 -19.09
CA ASP A 450 -0.72 -14.70 -19.83
C ASP A 450 -2.04 -14.04 -19.42
N ASP A 451 -2.18 -13.82 -18.11
CA ASP A 451 -3.33 -13.21 -17.47
C ASP A 451 -2.97 -11.96 -16.69
N PHE A 452 -3.97 -11.10 -16.45
CA PHE A 452 -3.77 -9.85 -15.70
C PHE A 452 -3.32 -10.08 -14.27
N ALA A 453 -3.84 -11.11 -13.60
CA ALA A 453 -3.44 -11.43 -12.23
C ALA A 453 -1.98 -11.89 -12.16
N ALA A 454 -1.58 -12.81 -13.04
CA ALA A 454 -0.20 -13.29 -13.15
C ALA A 454 0.76 -12.12 -13.48
N ALA A 455 0.40 -11.25 -14.43
CA ALA A 455 1.21 -10.08 -14.78
C ALA A 455 1.43 -9.13 -13.58
N VAL A 456 0.41 -8.92 -12.74
CA VAL A 456 0.55 -8.08 -11.53
C VAL A 456 1.49 -8.72 -10.51
N VAL A 457 1.41 -10.04 -10.31
CA VAL A 457 2.32 -10.78 -9.41
C VAL A 457 3.75 -10.75 -9.94
N THR A 458 3.96 -11.03 -11.23
CA THR A 458 5.27 -10.96 -11.86
C THR A 458 5.89 -9.55 -11.74
N LEU A 459 5.11 -8.49 -11.95
CA LEU A 459 5.58 -7.12 -11.77
C LEU A 459 5.89 -6.79 -10.31
N TRP A 460 5.14 -7.35 -9.36
CA TRP A 460 5.41 -7.22 -7.94
C TRP A 460 6.76 -7.88 -7.57
N ASP A 461 6.99 -9.11 -8.03
CA ASP A 461 8.23 -9.84 -7.77
C ASP A 461 9.45 -9.09 -8.32
N VAL A 462 9.35 -8.52 -9.52
CA VAL A 462 10.42 -7.67 -10.09
C VAL A 462 10.56 -6.33 -9.35
N MET A 463 9.47 -5.76 -8.82
CA MET A 463 9.53 -4.51 -8.03
C MET A 463 10.33 -4.67 -6.73
N VAL A 464 10.32 -5.86 -6.13
CA VAL A 464 11.10 -6.18 -4.92
C VAL A 464 12.59 -6.35 -5.24
N VAL A 465 12.94 -6.54 -6.52
CA VAL A 465 14.32 -6.60 -7.06
C VAL A 465 15.10 -7.87 -6.70
N ASN A 466 14.58 -8.74 -5.84
CA ASN A 466 15.24 -10.01 -5.53
C ASN A 466 15.10 -11.01 -6.70
N ASN A 467 16.18 -11.75 -7.01
CA ASN A 467 16.25 -12.74 -8.10
C ASN A 467 15.79 -12.22 -9.47
N TRP A 468 15.73 -10.90 -9.68
CA TRP A 468 15.14 -10.34 -10.90
C TRP A 468 15.96 -10.67 -12.16
N GLN A 469 17.25 -11.01 -11.98
CA GLN A 469 18.13 -11.52 -13.04
C GLN A 469 17.61 -12.79 -13.71
N VAL A 470 16.89 -13.64 -12.97
CA VAL A 470 16.32 -14.88 -13.51
C VAL A 470 15.19 -14.55 -14.51
N PHE A 471 14.41 -13.50 -14.24
CA PHE A 471 13.39 -13.02 -15.18
C PHE A 471 14.01 -12.36 -16.40
N LEU A 472 15.07 -11.55 -16.24
CA LEU A 472 15.80 -10.97 -17.37
C LEU A 472 16.30 -12.06 -18.33
N ASP A 473 16.98 -13.08 -17.78
CA ASP A 473 17.50 -14.19 -18.58
C ASP A 473 16.36 -14.98 -19.25
N ALA A 474 15.34 -15.37 -18.50
CA ALA A 474 14.22 -16.15 -19.02
C ALA A 474 13.48 -15.43 -20.16
N PHE A 475 13.07 -14.17 -19.96
CA PHE A 475 12.33 -13.43 -20.98
C PHE A 475 13.21 -13.00 -22.17
N SER A 476 14.52 -12.81 -21.96
CA SER A 476 15.48 -12.63 -23.04
C SER A 476 15.60 -13.89 -23.90
N ARG A 477 15.60 -15.08 -23.29
CA ARG A 477 15.63 -16.38 -23.99
C ARG A 477 14.32 -16.71 -24.70
N TYR A 478 13.17 -16.52 -24.06
CA TYR A 478 11.87 -16.93 -24.60
C TYR A 478 11.24 -15.94 -25.60
N SER A 479 11.48 -14.63 -25.45
CA SER A 479 10.90 -13.61 -26.33
C SER A 479 11.96 -12.95 -27.21
N SER A 480 12.78 -12.07 -26.63
CA SER A 480 13.85 -11.38 -27.37
C SER A 480 14.82 -10.68 -26.42
N PRO A 481 16.07 -10.41 -26.84
CA PRO A 481 17.01 -9.62 -26.03
C PRO A 481 16.50 -8.21 -25.67
N TRP A 482 15.58 -7.67 -26.48
CA TRP A 482 14.96 -6.35 -26.24
C TRP A 482 13.98 -6.36 -25.06
N ALA A 483 13.57 -7.54 -24.58
CA ALA A 483 12.75 -7.67 -23.37
C ALA A 483 13.44 -7.06 -22.14
N ASN A 484 14.78 -7.04 -22.10
CA ASN A 484 15.54 -6.42 -21.02
C ASN A 484 15.19 -4.93 -20.85
N ILE A 485 14.91 -4.20 -21.93
CA ILE A 485 14.52 -2.78 -21.85
C ILE A 485 13.22 -2.61 -21.07
N TYR A 486 12.26 -3.51 -21.25
CA TYR A 486 10.98 -3.48 -20.52
C TYR A 486 11.19 -3.62 -19.01
N PHE A 487 11.97 -4.62 -18.59
CA PHE A 487 12.25 -4.87 -17.17
C PHE A 487 13.10 -3.77 -16.54
N VAL A 488 14.10 -3.24 -17.26
CA VAL A 488 14.91 -2.10 -16.79
C VAL A 488 14.06 -0.84 -16.64
N ALA A 489 13.16 -0.56 -17.58
CA ALA A 489 12.22 0.55 -17.48
C ALA A 489 11.25 0.38 -16.29
N TRP A 490 10.76 -0.84 -16.06
CA TRP A 490 9.93 -1.15 -14.89
C TRP A 490 10.70 -0.95 -13.59
N TRP A 491 11.92 -1.46 -13.48
CA TRP A 491 12.78 -1.30 -12.30
C TRP A 491 13.02 0.19 -11.97
N LEU A 492 13.32 1.00 -12.99
CA LEU A 492 13.57 2.43 -12.81
C LEU A 492 12.31 3.18 -12.33
N ILE A 493 11.14 2.86 -12.87
CA ILE A 493 9.89 3.55 -12.48
C ILE A 493 9.38 3.05 -11.12
N SER A 494 9.44 1.75 -10.86
CA SER A 494 8.88 1.12 -9.65
C SER A 494 9.85 1.16 -8.47
N SER A 495 10.94 0.41 -8.51
CA SER A 495 11.89 0.33 -7.41
C SER A 495 12.61 1.66 -7.18
N VAL A 496 13.12 2.30 -8.23
CA VAL A 496 13.98 3.47 -8.06
C VAL A 496 13.18 4.74 -7.78
N ILE A 497 12.15 5.04 -8.55
CA ILE A 497 11.35 6.27 -8.33
C ILE A 497 10.26 6.02 -7.28
N TRP A 498 9.44 4.98 -7.43
CA TRP A 498 8.23 4.84 -6.61
C TRP A 498 8.51 4.42 -5.16
N VAL A 499 9.38 3.43 -4.91
CA VAL A 499 9.70 3.01 -3.53
C VAL A 499 10.38 4.17 -2.77
N ASN A 500 11.31 4.88 -3.40
CA ASN A 500 11.96 6.05 -2.78
C ASN A 500 10.96 7.17 -2.48
N LEU A 501 10.02 7.44 -3.39
CA LEU A 501 8.94 8.41 -3.16
C LEU A 501 8.03 7.96 -1.99
N PHE A 502 7.71 6.67 -1.91
CA PHE A 502 6.91 6.10 -0.83
C PHE A 502 7.60 6.21 0.53
N VAL A 503 8.90 5.89 0.61
CA VAL A 503 9.70 6.03 1.83
C VAL A 503 9.77 7.50 2.27
N ALA A 504 10.01 8.41 1.33
CA ALA A 504 10.03 9.85 1.58
C ALA A 504 8.73 10.35 2.22
N LEU A 505 7.59 9.92 1.67
CA LEU A 505 6.26 10.23 2.20
C LEU A 505 6.00 9.65 3.58
N LEU A 506 6.37 8.39 3.78
CA LEU A 506 6.18 7.70 5.04
C LEU A 506 6.98 8.40 6.13
N LEU A 507 8.25 8.74 5.85
CA LEU A 507 9.13 9.44 6.76
C LEU A 507 8.55 10.80 7.17
N GLU A 508 8.10 11.62 6.21
CA GLU A 508 7.52 12.94 6.51
C GLU A 508 6.25 12.83 7.36
N ASN A 509 5.35 11.89 7.03
CA ASN A 509 4.14 11.64 7.80
C ASN A 509 4.44 11.13 9.23
N PHE A 510 5.50 10.34 9.38
CA PHE A 510 5.90 9.78 10.67
C PHE A 510 6.57 10.83 11.56
N ILE A 511 7.58 11.55 11.03
CA ILE A 511 8.28 12.64 11.73
C ILE A 511 7.28 13.66 12.24
N HIS A 512 6.34 14.10 11.39
CA HIS A 512 5.34 15.07 11.80
C HIS A 512 4.50 14.62 13.00
N LYS A 513 4.10 13.35 13.01
CA LYS A 513 3.29 12.79 14.10
C LYS A 513 4.10 12.56 15.36
N TRP A 514 5.38 12.22 15.22
CA TRP A 514 6.30 12.02 16.33
C TRP A 514 6.56 13.35 17.06
N ASP A 515 6.95 14.40 16.34
CA ASP A 515 7.27 15.71 16.90
C ASP A 515 6.07 16.32 17.64
N ARG A 516 4.87 16.24 17.05
CA ARG A 516 3.64 16.71 17.69
C ARG A 516 3.31 16.00 19.01
N ARG A 517 3.78 14.76 19.21
CA ARG A 517 3.54 14.03 20.46
C ARG A 517 4.58 14.37 21.52
N CYS A 518 5.85 14.58 21.13
CA CYS A 518 6.89 15.09 22.01
C CYS A 518 6.53 16.48 22.57
N GLN A 519 5.91 17.35 21.76
CA GLN A 519 5.40 18.64 22.20
C GLN A 519 4.09 18.55 23.03
N ARG A 520 3.46 17.38 23.14
CA ARG A 520 2.13 17.21 23.76
C ARG A 520 2.16 17.05 25.28
N GLU A 521 3.29 17.32 25.94
CA GLU A 521 3.34 17.40 27.41
C GLU A 521 2.85 18.73 27.99
N SER A 522 2.61 19.79 27.19
CA SER A 522 2.35 21.14 27.76
C SER A 522 1.03 21.85 27.43
N LEU A 523 0.10 21.33 26.60
CA LEU A 523 -1.16 22.06 26.31
C LEU A 523 -2.38 21.14 26.15
N SER A 524 -3.37 21.39 27.00
CA SER A 524 -4.73 20.84 26.98
C SER A 524 -5.56 21.34 25.80
N ASP A 525 -6.37 20.43 25.26
CA ASP A 525 -7.55 20.62 24.41
C ASP A 525 -7.43 21.40 23.07
N ILE A 526 -7.51 20.63 21.99
CA ILE A 526 -8.64 20.56 21.05
C ILE A 526 -8.16 19.69 19.87
N GLU A 527 -8.91 18.66 19.53
CA GLU A 527 -8.62 17.77 18.41
C GLU A 527 -8.91 18.46 17.06
N TYR A 528 -8.00 19.37 16.66
CA TYR A 528 -8.07 20.06 15.36
C TYR A 528 -7.30 19.28 14.29
N GLN A 529 -8.07 18.74 13.34
CA GLN A 529 -7.77 18.36 11.95
C GLN A 529 -6.51 17.52 11.62
N ARG A 530 -6.71 16.43 10.87
CA ARG A 530 -5.66 15.69 10.16
C ARG A 530 -5.68 16.08 8.69
N THR A 531 -5.08 17.21 8.34
CA THR A 531 -4.83 17.58 6.95
C THR A 531 -3.33 17.71 6.73
N VAL A 532 -2.83 17.43 5.52
CA VAL A 532 -1.44 17.70 5.10
C VAL A 532 -1.01 19.13 5.43
N GLU A 533 -1.98 20.04 5.53
CA GLU A 533 -1.82 21.42 5.99
C GLU A 533 -1.18 21.58 7.37
N LEU A 534 -1.42 20.67 8.30
CA LEU A 534 -0.78 20.74 9.62
C LEU A 534 0.63 20.15 9.62
N MET A 535 1.03 19.37 8.60
CA MET A 535 2.38 18.78 8.49
C MET A 535 3.47 19.85 8.43
N PHE A 536 3.15 20.98 7.81
CA PHE A 536 4.09 22.06 7.56
C PHE A 536 3.81 23.30 8.40
N ARG A 537 2.94 23.23 9.44
CA ARG A 537 2.44 24.44 10.13
C ARG A 537 3.56 25.38 10.58
N ASP A 538 4.65 24.84 11.10
CA ASP A 538 5.78 25.62 11.62
C ASP A 538 6.63 26.27 10.50
N VAL A 539 6.48 25.79 9.27
CA VAL A 539 7.15 26.30 8.06
C VAL A 539 6.18 27.06 7.14
N LEU A 540 4.88 27.01 7.44
CA LEU A 540 3.85 27.66 6.64
C LEU A 540 3.73 29.11 7.06
N GLU A 541 4.05 29.99 6.12
CA GLU A 541 3.79 31.41 6.25
C GLU A 541 2.28 31.65 6.16
N GLU A 542 1.70 32.22 7.22
CA GLU A 542 0.31 32.66 7.18
C GLU A 542 0.20 33.84 6.21
N PRO A 543 -0.73 33.78 5.23
CA PRO A 543 -0.88 34.87 4.29
C PRO A 543 -1.33 36.13 5.04
N THR A 544 -0.67 37.25 4.75
CA THR A 544 -1.00 38.54 5.36
C THR A 544 -2.40 38.98 4.96
N GLU A 545 -3.05 39.78 5.80
CA GLU A 545 -4.37 40.31 5.47
C GLU A 545 -4.34 41.15 4.19
N GLU A 546 -3.24 41.87 3.95
CA GLU A 546 -3.04 42.69 2.76
C GLU A 546 -3.01 41.84 1.48
N GLU A 547 -2.27 40.73 1.46
CA GLU A 547 -2.23 39.80 0.32
C GLU A 547 -3.58 39.16 0.02
N LEU A 548 -4.33 38.82 1.08
CA LEU A 548 -5.67 38.26 0.94
C LEU A 548 -6.62 39.31 0.35
N MET A 549 -6.58 40.54 0.86
CA MET A 549 -7.42 41.62 0.36
C MET A 549 -7.06 41.99 -1.07
N GLU A 550 -5.78 42.13 -1.42
CA GLU A 550 -5.34 42.46 -2.78
C GLU A 550 -5.88 41.45 -3.81
N LYS A 551 -5.75 40.15 -3.52
CA LYS A 551 -6.32 39.11 -4.40
C LYS A 551 -7.84 39.11 -4.44
N LEU A 552 -8.49 39.50 -3.35
CA LEU A 552 -9.95 39.60 -3.31
C LEU A 552 -10.44 40.73 -4.22
N HIS A 553 -9.77 41.89 -4.18
CA HIS A 553 -10.07 43.04 -5.02
C HIS A 553 -9.82 42.78 -6.51
N GLN A 554 -8.83 41.95 -6.83
CA GLN A 554 -8.55 41.51 -8.20
C GLN A 554 -9.51 40.40 -8.69
N HIS A 555 -10.43 39.91 -7.86
CA HIS A 555 -11.27 38.77 -8.22
C HIS A 555 -12.45 39.19 -9.12
N PRO A 556 -12.60 38.62 -10.34
CA PRO A 556 -13.52 39.12 -11.37
C PRO A 556 -15.02 38.97 -11.05
N HIS A 557 -15.36 38.30 -9.95
CA HIS A 557 -16.73 37.96 -9.58
C HIS A 557 -17.12 38.48 -8.19
N LEU A 558 -16.22 39.21 -7.51
CA LEU A 558 -16.47 39.74 -6.18
C LEU A 558 -16.29 41.26 -6.20
N HIS A 559 -17.41 41.99 -6.31
CA HIS A 559 -17.40 43.44 -6.15
C HIS A 559 -17.63 43.75 -4.67
N LEU A 560 -16.54 43.99 -3.94
CA LEU A 560 -16.64 44.58 -2.61
C LEU A 560 -17.04 46.05 -2.75
N CYS A 561 -18.12 46.47 -2.08
CA CYS A 561 -18.40 47.89 -1.90
C CYS A 561 -17.32 48.50 -1.01
N ARG A 562 -16.81 49.65 -1.45
CA ARG A 562 -15.73 50.38 -0.79
C ARG A 562 -16.16 51.03 0.51
#